data_AF-A0A6A6W0X1-F1
#
_entry.id   AF-A0A6A6W0X1-F1
#
_cell.length_a   1.000
_cell.length_b   1.000
_cell.length_c   1.000
_cell.angle_alpha   90.00
_cell.angle_beta   90.00
_cell.angle_gamma   90.00
#
_symmetry.space_group_name_H-M   'P 1'
#
loop_
_entity.id
_entity.type
_entity.pdbx_description
1 polymer ?
#
loop_
_entity_poly.entity_id
_entity_poly.type
_entity_poly.pdbx_seq_one_letter_code
_entity_poly.pdbx_strand_id
1 'polypeptide(L)' 'MPSEHPQTAYKLLTTEQWHSFRDLGALTTATTPLDKGDGYIHMSTRQQAVDTFEKYFKNATGTVLVEVDLAKV' A
#
# COMPACT_ATOMS: atom_id res chain seq x y z
N MET A 1 -1.87 -5.23 -28.82
CA MET A 1 -2.41 -4.50 -27.66
C MET A 1 -1.40 -4.66 -26.54
N PRO A 2 -0.61 -3.64 -26.16
CA PRO A 2 0.24 -3.79 -24.98
C PRO A 2 -0.72 -3.91 -23.78
N SER A 3 -0.57 -4.96 -23.00
CA SER A 3 -1.38 -5.22 -21.82
C SER A 3 -1.23 -4.02 -20.87
N GLU A 4 -2.27 -3.19 -20.74
CA GLU A 4 -2.29 -1.98 -19.91
C GLU A 4 -2.35 -2.29 -18.41
N HIS A 5 -1.62 -3.32 -17.96
CA HIS A 5 -1.47 -3.57 -16.54
C HIS A 5 -0.45 -2.58 -15.98
N PRO A 6 -0.81 -1.82 -14.93
CA PRO A 6 0.14 -0.90 -14.30
C PRO A 6 1.34 -1.70 -13.79
N GLN A 7 2.54 -1.31 -14.21
CA GLN A 7 3.78 -1.98 -13.79
C GLN A 7 4.18 -1.64 -12.35
N THR A 8 3.56 -0.64 -11.75
CA THR A 8 3.83 -0.22 -10.36
C THR A 8 2.53 -0.04 -9.62
N ALA A 9 2.44 -0.66 -8.45
CA ALA A 9 1.43 -0.41 -7.45
C ALA A 9 2.03 0.35 -6.27
N TYR A 10 1.21 1.10 -5.57
CA TYR A 10 1.59 1.87 -4.39
C TYR A 10 0.69 1.48 -3.24
N LYS A 11 1.25 1.43 -2.05
CA LYS A 11 0.49 1.23 -0.82
C LYS A 11 0.95 2.21 0.24
N LEU A 12 -0.01 2.87 0.87
CA LEU A 12 0.24 3.74 2.00
C LEU A 12 0.08 2.95 3.29
N LEU A 13 1.07 3.06 4.16
CA LEU A 13 1.11 2.44 5.47
C LEU A 13 1.44 3.51 6.51
N THR A 14 0.93 3.35 7.72
CA THR A 14 1.45 4.09 8.87
C THR A 14 2.81 3.54 9.26
N THR A 15 3.61 4.32 10.01
CA THR A 15 4.91 3.85 10.53
C THR A 15 4.77 2.52 11.30
N GLU A 16 3.74 2.34 12.11
CA GLU A 16 3.49 1.10 12.86
C GLU A 16 3.22 -0.10 11.94
N GLN A 17 2.43 0.10 10.89
CA GLN A 17 2.15 -0.92 9.88
C GLN A 17 3.40 -1.25 9.07
N TRP A 18 4.23 -0.25 8.77
CA TRP A 18 5.52 -0.43 8.12
C TRP A 18 6.50 -1.23 8.98
N HIS A 19 6.59 -0.95 10.29
CA HIS A 19 7.39 -1.77 11.21
C HIS A 19 6.90 -3.21 11.24
N SER A 20 5.58 -3.42 11.34
CA SER A 20 4.99 -4.77 11.29
C SER A 20 5.31 -5.49 9.99
N PHE A 21 5.23 -4.80 8.84
CA PHE A 21 5.64 -5.33 7.54
C PHE A 21 7.12 -5.70 7.51
N ARG A 22 7.99 -4.83 8.04
CA ARG A 22 9.44 -5.05 8.12
C ARG A 22 9.79 -6.27 8.96
N ASP A 23 9.09 -6.49 10.08
CA ASP A 23 9.30 -7.64 10.95
C ASP A 23 8.77 -8.94 10.33
N LEU A 24 7.63 -8.89 9.63
CA LEU A 24 7.06 -10.03 8.91
C LEU A 24 7.83 -10.37 7.62
N GLY A 25 8.52 -9.41 7.03
CA GLY A 25 9.20 -9.55 5.73
C GLY A 25 8.27 -9.70 4.53
N ALA A 26 6.95 -9.62 4.73
CA ALA A 26 5.93 -9.78 3.70
C ALA A 26 4.71 -8.90 3.98
N LEU A 27 4.12 -8.36 2.90
CA LEU A 27 2.89 -7.59 2.95
C LEU A 27 1.75 -8.60 3.07
N THR A 28 1.07 -8.58 4.20
CA THR A 28 -0.05 -9.50 4.46
C THR A 28 -1.32 -8.72 4.68
N THR A 29 -2.47 -9.38 4.55
CA THR A 29 -3.75 -8.78 4.91
C THR A 29 -3.82 -8.40 6.39
N ALA A 30 -2.97 -8.98 7.25
CA ALA A 30 -2.89 -8.59 8.66
C ALA A 30 -2.15 -7.27 8.90
N THR A 31 -1.41 -6.75 7.91
CA THR A 31 -0.60 -5.53 8.04
C THR A 31 -1.45 -4.27 8.15
N THR A 32 -2.66 -4.24 7.57
CA THR A 32 -3.61 -3.15 7.80
C THR A 32 -4.96 -3.67 8.29
N PRO A 33 -5.66 -2.95 9.19
CA PRO A 33 -6.98 -3.35 9.66
C PRO A 33 -8.01 -3.48 8.53
N LEU A 34 -7.88 -2.63 7.50
CA LEU A 34 -8.75 -2.62 6.32
C LEU A 34 -8.56 -3.91 5.52
N ASP A 35 -7.33 -4.28 5.19
CA ASP A 35 -7.05 -5.51 4.42
C ASP A 35 -7.45 -6.78 5.18
N LYS A 36 -7.36 -6.77 6.51
CA LYS A 36 -7.74 -7.91 7.35
C LYS A 36 -9.25 -8.18 7.29
N GLY A 37 -10.06 -7.13 7.20
CA GLY A 37 -11.51 -7.23 7.08
C GLY A 37 -11.94 -7.67 5.68
N ASP A 38 -11.27 -7.15 4.65
CA ASP A 38 -11.65 -7.39 3.25
C ASP A 38 -11.07 -8.68 2.66
N GLY A 39 -10.01 -9.22 3.26
CA GLY A 39 -9.39 -10.49 2.83
C GLY A 39 -8.44 -10.35 1.63
N TYR A 40 -8.14 -9.12 1.19
CA TYR A 40 -7.17 -8.82 0.15
C TYR A 40 -6.41 -7.53 0.44
N ILE A 41 -5.23 -7.37 -0.19
CA ILE A 41 -4.34 -6.23 0.03
C ILE A 41 -4.75 -5.09 -0.91
N HIS A 42 -5.25 -3.99 -0.35
CA HIS A 42 -5.57 -2.78 -1.11
C HIS A 42 -4.30 -2.13 -1.65
N MET A 43 -4.17 -2.12 -2.97
CA MET A 43 -3.14 -1.40 -3.67
C MET A 43 -3.76 -0.24 -4.45
N SER A 44 -3.01 0.84 -4.57
CA SER A 44 -3.41 2.05 -5.26
C SER A 44 -2.48 2.32 -6.43
N THR A 45 -3.01 2.87 -7.51
CA THR A 45 -2.18 3.52 -8.53
C THR A 45 -1.52 4.77 -7.97
N ARG A 46 -0.53 5.33 -8.69
CA ARG A 46 0.17 6.56 -8.28
C ARG A 46 -0.80 7.70 -7.95
N GLN A 47 -1.82 7.91 -8.79
CA GLN A 47 -2.79 8.98 -8.57
C GLN A 47 -3.69 8.69 -7.35
N GLN A 48 -4.18 7.46 -7.22
CA GLN A 48 -4.98 7.05 -6.07
C GLN A 48 -4.20 7.13 -4.76
N ALA A 49 -2.89 6.89 -4.79
CA ALA A 49 -2.02 6.99 -3.62
C ALA A 49 -1.94 8.43 -3.10
N VAL A 50 -1.82 9.41 -4.01
CA VAL A 50 -1.86 10.84 -3.65
C VAL A 50 -3.22 11.22 -3.06
N ASP A 51 -4.31 10.85 -3.73
CA ASP A 51 -5.66 11.14 -3.25
C ASP A 51 -5.95 10.49 -1.88
N THR A 52 -5.44 9.27 -1.67
CA THR A 52 -5.55 8.55 -0.39
C THR A 52 -4.72 9.22 0.69
N PHE A 53 -3.51 9.68 0.35
CA PHE A 53 -2.67 10.43 1.27
C PHE A 53 -3.39 11.69 1.76
N GLU A 54 -3.93 12.48 0.83
CA GLU A 54 -4.61 13.72 1.16
C GLU A 54 -5.89 13.51 1.97
N LYS A 55 -6.65 12.45 1.68
CA LYS A 55 -7.91 12.15 2.38
C LYS A 55 -7.72 11.55 3.76
N TYR A 56 -6.77 10.62 3.91
CA TYR A 56 -6.67 9.79 5.12
C TYR A 56 -5.38 10.00 5.93
N PHE A 57 -4.29 10.40 5.28
CA PHE A 57 -2.95 10.49 5.91
C PHE A 57 -2.44 11.92 6.10
N LYS A 58 -3.17 12.95 5.66
CA LYS A 58 -2.78 14.36 5.80
C LYS A 58 -2.46 14.79 7.23
N ASN A 59 -3.11 14.17 8.23
CA ASN A 59 -2.88 14.43 9.65
C ASN A 59 -2.07 13.31 10.33
N ALA A 60 -1.60 12.31 9.59
CA ALA A 60 -0.86 11.18 10.15
C ALA A 60 0.60 11.59 10.39
N THR A 61 1.08 11.39 11.62
CA THR A 61 2.48 11.61 11.99
C THR A 61 3.29 10.36 11.66
N GLY A 62 3.75 10.29 10.42
CA GLY A 62 4.54 9.17 9.90
C GLY A 62 3.73 8.29 8.97
N THR A 63 3.90 8.55 7.68
CA THR A 63 3.33 7.77 6.59
C THR A 63 4.45 7.24 5.74
N VAL A 64 4.37 5.96 5.40
CA VAL A 64 5.31 5.28 4.52
C VAL A 64 4.58 4.94 3.23
N LEU A 65 5.15 5.37 2.12
CA LEU A 65 4.70 4.97 0.79
C LEU A 65 5.56 3.79 0.34
N VAL A 66 4.91 2.65 0.09
CA VAL A 66 5.54 1.45 -0.44
C VAL A 66 5.23 1.35 -1.92
N GLU A 67 6.27 1.38 -2.74
CA GLU A 67 6.17 1.08 -4.17
C GLU A 67 6.40 -0.42 -4.38
N VAL A 68 5.51 -1.05 -5.14
CA VAL A 68 5.56 -2.46 -5.50
C VAL A 68 5.66 -2.56 -7.01
N ASP A 69 6.76 -3.13 -7.49
CA ASP A 69 6.94 -3.44 -8.91
C ASP A 69 6.10 -4.67 -9.26
N LEU A 70 5.03 -4.46 -10.02
CA LEU A 70 4.12 -5.50 -10.51
C LEU A 70 4.68 -6.23 -11.74
N ALA A 71 5.73 -5.71 -12.39
CA ALA A 71 6.32 -6.35 -13.56
C ALA A 71 7.23 -7.55 -13.20
N LYS A 72 7.54 -7.73 -11.91
CA LYS A 72 8.44 -8.78 -11.41
C LYS A 72 7.81 -9.76 -10.41
N VAL A 73 6.48 -9.77 -10.32
CA VAL A 73 5.73 -10.66 -9.41
C VAL A 73 5.56 -12.05 -10.02
#